data_AF-A0A4S8IET0-F1
#
_entry.id   AF-A0A4S8IET0-F1
#
_cell.length_a   1.000
_cell.length_b   1.000
_cell.length_c   1.000
_cell.angle_alpha   90.00
_cell.angle_beta   90.00
_cell.angle_gamma   90.00
#
_symmetry.space_group_name_H-M   'P 1'
#
loop_
_entity.id
_entity.type
_entity.pdbx_description
1 polymer ?
#
loop_
_entity_poly.entity_id
_entity_poly.type
_entity_poly.pdbx_seq_one_letter_code
_entity_poly.pdbx_strand_id
1 'polypeptide(L)'
;MQSLTIAESKKVVISGLTSLNSELFHIAQQHPETGRDHHGPGHSPNTDGIHIQKSSDVAVIDTRIETGDDCIPMGEGSTNDWIEKIDCGAGHGIRCSSPFLLSLSPVSKMRSIGSLGSTPSEAGMQNITVTSVAFSGTENGLRIN
;
A
#
# COMPACT_ATOMS: atom_id res chain seq x y z
N MET A 1 7.72 -4.05 8.11
CA MET A 1 8.08 -5.23 7.30
C MET A 1 7.01 -5.33 6.22
N GLN A 2 7.35 -5.70 4.99
CA GLN A 2 6.44 -5.65 3.83
C GLN A 2 6.23 -7.04 3.24
N SER A 3 5.00 -7.31 2.81
CA SER A 3 4.61 -8.60 2.21
C SER A 3 5.15 -8.77 0.79
N LEU A 4 5.12 -7.69 -0.01
CA LEU A 4 5.63 -7.62 -1.39
C LEU A 4 6.13 -6.20 -1.69
N THR A 5 7.31 -6.06 -2.29
CA THR A 5 7.87 -4.77 -2.68
C THR A 5 8.11 -4.72 -4.20
N ILE A 6 7.56 -3.69 -4.85
CA ILE A 6 7.85 -3.29 -6.23
C ILE A 6 8.68 -2.00 -6.17
N ALA A 7 9.97 -2.13 -6.48
CA ALA A 7 10.92 -1.02 -6.44
C ALA A 7 11.66 -0.91 -7.79
N GLU A 8 11.94 0.32 -8.23
CA GLU A 8 12.77 0.61 -9.40
C GLU A 8 12.34 -0.17 -10.66
N SER A 9 11.04 -0.38 -10.79
CA SER A 9 10.45 -1.26 -11.79
C SER A 9 9.60 -0.49 -12.79
N LYS A 10 9.39 -1.08 -13.98
CA LYS A 10 8.56 -0.49 -15.03
C LYS A 10 7.63 -1.54 -15.65
N LYS A 11 6.36 -1.18 -15.89
CA LYS A 11 5.34 -2.05 -16.50
C LYS A 11 5.10 -3.35 -15.71
N VAL A 12 4.78 -3.19 -14.43
CA VAL A 12 4.45 -4.32 -13.54
C VAL A 12 2.93 -4.44 -13.45
N VAL A 13 2.41 -5.66 -13.56
CA VAL A 13 0.99 -5.94 -13.34
C VAL A 13 0.86 -7.00 -12.24
N ILE A 14 0.14 -6.64 -11.18
CA ILE A 14 -0.29 -7.55 -10.12
C ILE A 14 -1.80 -7.67 -10.25
N SER A 15 -2.31 -8.89 -10.42
CA SER A 15 -3.74 -9.13 -10.57
C SER A 15 -4.17 -10.43 -9.89
N GLY A 16 -5.34 -10.42 -9.26
CA GLY A 16 -5.92 -11.62 -8.61
C GLY A 16 -5.17 -12.07 -7.36
N LEU A 17 -4.33 -11.21 -6.77
CA LEU A 17 -3.54 -11.56 -5.61
C LEU A 17 -4.42 -11.51 -4.35
N THR A 18 -4.26 -12.50 -3.46
CA THR A 18 -4.86 -12.47 -2.13
C THR A 18 -3.74 -12.61 -1.10
N SER A 19 -3.49 -11.56 -0.33
CA SER A 19 -2.50 -11.51 0.75
C SER A 19 -3.24 -11.47 2.09
N LEU A 20 -3.21 -12.57 2.83
CA LEU A 20 -3.91 -12.74 4.12
C LEU A 20 -2.90 -13.01 5.24
N ASN A 21 -3.16 -12.50 6.45
CA ASN A 21 -2.39 -12.83 7.66
C ASN A 21 -0.87 -12.67 7.49
N SER A 22 -0.42 -11.51 7.04
CA SER A 22 1.00 -11.24 6.81
C SER A 22 1.79 -11.07 8.12
N GLU A 23 1.73 -12.00 9.06
CA GLU A 23 2.64 -12.02 10.21
C GLU A 23 4.03 -12.60 9.84
N LEU A 24 4.17 -13.30 8.70
CA LEU A 24 5.43 -13.99 8.30
C LEU A 24 5.68 -14.10 6.77
N PHE A 25 5.57 -13.01 6.00
CA PHE A 25 5.93 -12.92 4.56
C PHE A 25 4.99 -13.66 3.58
N HIS A 26 4.72 -13.08 2.41
CA HIS A 26 4.21 -13.82 1.23
C HIS A 26 5.22 -13.88 0.09
N ILE A 27 5.97 -12.80 -0.20
CA ILE A 27 7.07 -12.82 -1.16
C ILE A 27 8.21 -11.90 -0.66
N ALA A 28 9.10 -12.48 0.14
CA ALA A 28 10.37 -11.85 0.49
C ALA A 28 11.49 -12.90 0.37
N GLN A 29 12.57 -12.55 -0.33
CA GLN A 29 13.81 -13.31 -0.27
C GLN A 29 14.39 -13.14 1.15
N GLN A 30 14.51 -14.26 1.88
CA GLN A 30 14.80 -14.33 3.31
C GLN A 30 16.18 -13.82 3.76
N HIS A 31 16.23 -13.37 5.02
CA HIS A 31 16.98 -14.04 6.09
C HIS A 31 16.08 -14.19 7.34
N PRO A 32 16.22 -15.25 8.16
CA PRO A 32 15.25 -15.56 9.22
C PRO A 32 15.67 -14.97 10.56
N GLU A 33 14.76 -14.27 11.25
CA GLU A 33 14.89 -14.06 12.69
C GLU A 33 13.56 -14.36 13.41
N THR A 34 13.73 -14.96 14.59
CA THR A 34 12.75 -15.73 15.34
C THR A 34 11.95 -14.89 16.34
N GLY A 35 10.64 -15.13 16.39
CA GLY A 35 9.91 -15.28 17.66
C GLY A 35 9.14 -14.06 18.19
N ARG A 36 7.81 -14.14 18.08
CA ARG A 36 6.81 -14.17 19.19
C ARG A 36 5.45 -13.71 18.65
N ASP A 37 4.53 -14.65 18.53
CA ASP A 37 3.09 -14.40 18.36
C ASP A 37 2.57 -13.49 19.48
N HIS A 38 2.04 -12.32 19.11
CA HIS A 38 1.10 -11.57 19.94
C HIS A 38 -0.14 -11.25 19.11
N HIS A 39 -1.22 -11.93 19.48
CA HIS A 39 -2.50 -12.01 18.79
C HIS A 39 -3.20 -10.67 18.52
N GLY A 40 -3.64 -10.51 17.27
CA GLY A 40 -4.76 -9.66 16.86
C GLY A 40 -4.58 -9.12 15.43
N PRO A 41 -5.51 -9.32 14.49
CA PRO A 41 -5.37 -8.86 13.11
C PRO A 41 -5.25 -7.34 12.96
N GLY A 42 -5.45 -6.56 14.03
CA GLY A 42 -5.27 -5.11 14.06
C GLY A 42 -4.12 -4.60 14.94
N HIS A 43 -3.21 -5.46 15.42
CA HIS A 43 -2.11 -5.05 16.31
C HIS A 43 -0.74 -5.66 15.97
N SER A 44 -0.59 -6.28 14.79
CA SER A 44 0.71 -6.79 14.34
C SER A 44 1.57 -5.62 13.83
N PRO A 45 2.62 -5.22 14.56
CA PRO A 45 3.36 -4.01 14.23
C PRO A 45 4.16 -4.26 12.95
N ASN A 46 3.87 -3.47 11.90
CA ASN A 46 4.63 -3.41 10.65
C ASN A 46 4.41 -4.56 9.66
N THR A 47 3.16 -4.84 9.28
CA THR A 47 2.85 -5.84 8.23
C THR A 47 2.23 -5.14 7.03
N ASP A 48 3.01 -4.33 6.31
CA ASP A 48 2.54 -3.65 5.10
C ASP A 48 2.22 -4.68 3.99
N GLY A 49 1.26 -4.37 3.13
CA GLY A 49 0.91 -5.19 1.97
C GLY A 49 1.89 -5.02 0.81
N ILE A 50 1.41 -4.39 -0.27
CA ILE A 50 2.18 -4.18 -1.51
C ILE A 50 2.83 -2.80 -1.46
N HIS A 51 4.14 -2.74 -1.23
CA HIS A 51 4.89 -1.48 -1.26
C HIS A 51 5.33 -1.16 -2.70
N ILE A 52 4.97 0.03 -3.18
CA ILE A 52 5.40 0.55 -4.48
C ILE A 52 6.29 1.77 -4.25
N GLN A 53 7.48 1.79 -4.84
CA GLN A 53 8.40 2.94 -4.75
C GLN A 53 9.24 3.08 -6.02
N LYS A 54 9.59 4.31 -6.41
CA LYS A 54 10.51 4.62 -7.53
C LYS A 54 10.19 3.84 -8.81
N SER A 55 8.91 3.56 -9.06
CA SER A 55 8.46 2.69 -10.14
C SER A 55 7.57 3.45 -11.13
N SER A 56 7.32 2.87 -12.30
CA SER A 56 6.43 3.48 -13.29
C SER A 56 5.56 2.47 -13.99
N ASP A 57 4.35 2.89 -14.35
CA ASP A 57 3.37 2.04 -15.04
C ASP A 57 3.06 0.75 -14.25
N VAL A 58 2.91 0.85 -12.91
CA VAL A 58 2.53 -0.28 -12.05
C VAL A 58 1.01 -0.36 -11.95
N ALA A 59 0.43 -1.53 -12.22
CA ALA A 59 -0.98 -1.80 -12.06
C ALA A 59 -1.22 -2.86 -10.97
N VAL A 60 -2.05 -2.53 -9.98
CA VAL A 60 -2.54 -3.48 -8.97
C VAL A 60 -4.05 -3.56 -9.09
N ILE A 61 -4.56 -4.74 -9.48
CA ILE A 61 -5.95 -4.92 -9.90
C ILE A 61 -6.56 -6.14 -9.22
N ASP A 62 -7.81 -6.05 -8.77
CA ASP A 62 -8.58 -7.22 -8.28
C ASP A 62 -7.81 -8.01 -7.22
N THR A 63 -7.43 -7.31 -6.15
CA THR A 63 -6.50 -7.82 -5.13
C THR A 63 -7.08 -7.62 -3.74
N ARG A 64 -7.01 -8.66 -2.91
CA ARG A 64 -7.43 -8.63 -1.50
C ARG A 64 -6.22 -8.59 -0.59
N ILE A 65 -6.18 -7.62 0.32
CA ILE A 65 -5.07 -7.37 1.22
C ILE A 65 -5.61 -7.26 2.64
N GLU A 66 -5.23 -8.18 3.50
CA GLU A 66 -5.55 -8.16 4.93
C GLU A 66 -4.26 -8.15 5.74
N THR A 67 -3.92 -6.96 6.22
CA THR A 67 -2.66 -6.63 6.89
C THR A 67 -2.92 -6.02 8.25
N GLY A 68 -1.88 -5.87 9.07
CA GLY A 68 -1.96 -5.10 10.32
C GLY A 68 -1.71 -3.60 10.11
N ASP A 69 -1.15 -3.20 8.97
CA ASP A 69 -0.68 -1.83 8.66
C ASP A 69 -1.25 -1.33 7.31
N ASP A 70 -0.49 -0.58 6.51
CA ASP A 70 -0.91 -0.08 5.19
C ASP A 70 -1.10 -1.25 4.19
N CYS A 71 -2.26 -1.35 3.54
CA CYS A 71 -2.51 -2.31 2.46
C CYS A 71 -1.59 -2.06 1.26
N ILE A 72 -1.44 -0.79 0.88
CA ILE A 72 -0.56 -0.35 -0.19
C ILE A 72 0.13 0.94 0.28
N PRO A 73 1.31 0.86 0.91
CA PRO A 73 2.16 2.02 1.06
C PRO A 73 2.80 2.34 -0.30
N MET A 74 2.77 3.60 -0.69
CA MET A 74 3.45 4.10 -1.88
C MET A 74 4.45 5.17 -1.48
N GLY A 75 5.70 4.94 -1.84
CA GLY A 75 6.81 5.84 -1.64
C GLY A 75 7.07 6.75 -2.84
N GLU A 76 8.05 7.63 -2.64
CA GLU A 76 8.50 8.64 -3.59
C GLU A 76 8.83 8.11 -4.99
N GLY A 77 8.77 9.02 -5.96
CA GLY A 77 9.26 8.78 -7.32
C GLY A 77 8.44 7.80 -8.17
N SER A 78 7.24 7.44 -7.71
CA SER A 78 6.34 6.55 -8.45
C SER A 78 5.44 7.34 -9.43
N THR A 79 5.25 6.82 -10.65
CA THR A 79 4.54 7.56 -11.72
C THR A 79 3.66 6.68 -12.60
N ASN A 80 2.49 7.19 -13.00
CA ASN A 80 1.53 6.49 -13.88
C ASN A 80 1.00 5.17 -13.32
N ASP A 81 0.84 5.07 -12.00
CA ASP A 81 0.38 3.83 -11.37
C ASP A 81 -1.16 3.77 -11.29
N TRP A 82 -1.69 2.56 -11.40
CA TRP A 82 -3.12 2.27 -11.46
C TRP A 82 -3.52 1.23 -10.41
N ILE A 83 -4.31 1.65 -9.43
CA ILE A 83 -4.77 0.82 -8.32
C ILE A 83 -6.29 0.68 -8.41
N GLU A 84 -6.80 -0.52 -8.65
CA GLU A 84 -8.21 -0.77 -8.91
C GLU A 84 -8.74 -2.05 -8.26
N LYS A 85 -10.02 -2.04 -7.81
CA LYS A 85 -10.71 -3.23 -7.29
C LYS A 85 -9.92 -3.88 -6.16
N ILE A 86 -9.57 -3.08 -5.16
CA ILE A 86 -8.82 -3.54 -4.00
C ILE A 86 -9.80 -3.78 -2.85
N ASP A 87 -9.72 -4.95 -2.24
CA ASP A 87 -10.38 -5.25 -0.96
C ASP A 87 -9.33 -5.14 0.15
N CYS A 88 -9.29 -3.99 0.82
CA CYS A 88 -8.37 -3.69 1.90
C CYS A 88 -9.06 -3.95 3.24
N GLY A 89 -8.63 -5.01 3.94
CA GLY A 89 -9.09 -5.42 5.25
C GLY A 89 -8.59 -4.51 6.37
N ALA A 90 -8.52 -5.02 7.60
CA ALA A 90 -8.06 -4.24 8.75
C ALA A 90 -6.65 -3.63 8.53
N GLY A 91 -6.28 -2.63 9.32
CA GLY A 91 -4.99 -1.91 9.19
C GLY A 91 -5.18 -0.42 8.91
N HIS A 92 -4.21 0.22 8.26
CA HIS A 92 -4.18 1.68 8.09
C HIS A 92 -4.73 2.17 6.74
N GLY A 93 -5.02 1.29 5.78
CA GLY A 93 -5.53 1.66 4.46
C GLY A 93 -4.45 1.83 3.40
N ILE A 94 -4.66 2.73 2.43
CA ILE A 94 -3.65 3.05 1.39
C ILE A 94 -2.94 4.33 1.78
N ARG A 95 -1.61 4.35 1.73
CA ARG A 95 -0.79 5.52 2.09
C ARG A 95 0.06 5.99 0.92
N CYS A 96 0.04 7.29 0.63
CA CYS A 96 0.91 7.93 -0.36
C CYS A 96 1.84 8.93 0.33
N SER A 97 3.13 8.99 -0.02
CA SER A 97 4.08 9.91 0.63
C SER A 97 4.14 11.33 0.04
N SER A 98 3.65 11.55 -1.18
CA SER A 98 3.51 12.90 -1.74
C SER A 98 2.72 12.87 -3.05
N PRO A 99 1.51 13.41 -3.12
CA PRO A 99 0.74 13.44 -4.35
C PRO A 99 0.95 14.78 -5.05
N PHE A 100 1.59 14.75 -6.22
CA PHE A 100 1.56 15.89 -7.13
C PHE A 100 0.31 15.86 -8.02
N LEU A 101 -0.15 14.67 -8.44
CA LEU A 101 -1.38 14.46 -9.21
C LEU A 101 -2.01 13.09 -8.90
N LEU A 102 -3.00 13.06 -8.00
CA LEU A 102 -3.73 11.86 -7.58
C LEU A 102 -5.19 11.94 -8.02
N SER A 103 -5.64 10.96 -8.80
CA SER A 103 -7.02 10.82 -9.27
C SER A 103 -7.76 9.75 -8.48
N LEU A 104 -8.92 10.10 -7.91
CA LEU A 104 -9.68 9.24 -7.00
C LEU A 104 -11.14 9.17 -7.44
N SER A 105 -11.63 7.97 -7.76
CA SER A 105 -13.04 7.78 -8.14
C SER A 105 -13.39 6.32 -8.34
N PRO A 106 -14.43 5.72 -7.71
CA PRO A 106 -15.00 6.03 -6.40
C PRO A 106 -14.16 5.37 -5.29
N VAL A 107 -13.96 6.08 -4.18
CA VAL A 107 -13.25 5.56 -3.00
C VAL A 107 -14.17 5.72 -1.79
N SER A 108 -14.67 4.61 -1.25
CA SER A 108 -15.79 4.57 -0.30
C SER A 108 -15.48 5.16 1.08
N LYS A 109 -14.20 5.33 1.40
CA LYS A 109 -13.71 5.90 2.66
C LYS A 109 -12.43 6.68 2.34
N MET A 110 -12.43 7.99 2.53
CA MET A 110 -11.26 8.84 2.31
C MET A 110 -11.02 9.70 3.54
N ARG A 111 -9.81 9.66 4.10
CA ARG A 111 -9.42 10.45 5.26
C ARG A 111 -8.09 11.13 4.93
N SER A 112 -8.17 12.37 4.44
CA SER A 112 -6.98 13.18 4.17
C SER A 112 -6.39 13.65 5.50
N ILE A 113 -5.16 13.25 5.81
CA ILE A 113 -4.38 13.71 6.97
C ILE A 113 -3.01 14.12 6.45
N GLY A 114 -2.89 15.31 5.86
CA GLY A 114 -1.62 15.78 5.29
C GLY A 114 -0.63 16.26 6.35
N SER A 115 0.51 15.58 6.47
CA SER A 115 1.79 16.29 6.50
C SER A 115 2.34 16.27 5.07
N LEU A 116 3.26 17.18 4.73
CA LEU A 116 3.91 17.20 3.42
C LEU A 116 5.40 16.99 3.65
N GLY A 117 5.94 15.89 3.12
CA GLY A 117 7.36 15.65 2.91
C GLY A 117 8.17 15.53 4.20
N SER A 118 8.64 14.32 4.52
CA SER A 118 9.58 14.14 5.63
C SER A 118 10.98 14.66 5.30
N THR A 119 11.28 14.88 4.02
CA THR A 119 12.58 15.40 3.56
C THR A 119 12.42 16.49 2.48
N PRO A 120 13.31 17.50 2.44
CA PRO A 120 13.21 18.63 1.51
C PRO A 120 13.49 18.31 0.03
N SER A 121 13.78 17.04 -0.32
CA SER A 121 14.13 16.61 -1.68
C SER A 121 13.48 15.27 -2.06
N GLU A 122 12.28 15.00 -1.54
CA GLU A 122 11.53 13.78 -1.89
C GLU A 122 11.03 13.85 -3.34
N ALA A 123 11.22 12.78 -4.11
CA ALA A 123 10.73 12.72 -5.48
C ALA A 123 9.19 12.64 -5.49
N GLY A 124 8.52 13.63 -6.10
CA GLY A 124 7.06 13.67 -6.14
C GLY A 124 6.45 12.46 -6.87
N MET A 125 5.28 12.03 -6.43
CA MET A 125 4.50 11.01 -7.13
C MET A 125 3.52 11.67 -8.10
N GLN A 126 3.41 11.15 -9.32
CA GLN A 126 2.63 11.80 -10.38
C GLN A 126 1.74 10.82 -11.15
N ASN A 127 0.53 11.28 -11.50
CA ASN A 127 -0.43 10.54 -12.31
C ASN A 127 -0.78 9.18 -11.70
N ILE A 128 -1.11 9.21 -10.41
CA ILE A 128 -1.52 8.03 -9.67
C ILE A 128 -3.04 7.96 -9.72
N THR A 129 -3.60 6.81 -10.07
CA THR A 129 -5.05 6.58 -10.03
C THR A 129 -5.37 5.51 -8.99
N VAL A 130 -6.25 5.84 -8.04
CA VAL A 130 -6.78 4.87 -7.07
C VAL A 130 -8.30 4.87 -7.17
N THR A 131 -8.87 3.73 -7.55
CA THR A 131 -10.30 3.58 -7.85
C THR A 131 -10.84 2.27 -7.30
N SER A 132 -12.13 2.24 -6.98
CA SER A 132 -12.86 1.01 -6.67
C SER A 132 -12.24 0.23 -5.51
N VAL A 133 -11.89 0.93 -4.43
CA VAL A 133 -11.30 0.34 -3.24
C VAL A 133 -12.36 0.19 -2.15
N ALA A 134 -12.51 -1.03 -1.65
CA ALA A 134 -13.26 -1.36 -0.45
C ALA A 134 -12.32 -1.33 0.76
N PHE A 135 -12.74 -0.63 1.82
CA PHE A 135 -12.02 -0.55 3.07
C PHE A 135 -12.87 -1.14 4.18
N SER A 136 -12.45 -2.27 4.75
CA SER A 136 -13.19 -2.99 5.78
C SER A 136 -12.37 -3.09 7.05
N GLY A 137 -12.85 -2.48 8.14
CA GLY A 137 -12.13 -2.51 9.42
C GLY A 137 -10.82 -1.70 9.47
N THR A 138 -10.51 -0.89 8.44
CA THR A 138 -9.35 0.00 8.45
C THR A 138 -9.52 1.20 9.39
N GLU A 139 -8.41 1.69 9.93
CA GLU A 139 -8.31 2.99 10.60
C GLU A 139 -8.55 4.13 9.60
N ASN A 140 -7.80 4.15 8.49
CA ASN A 140 -7.91 5.14 7.43
C ASN A 140 -8.36 4.51 6.11
N GLY A 141 -8.86 5.34 5.20
CA GLY A 141 -9.13 4.91 3.84
C GLY A 141 -7.89 5.11 2.97
N LEU A 142 -7.92 6.13 2.14
CA LEU A 142 -6.71 6.70 1.55
C LEU A 142 -6.15 7.80 2.48
N ARG A 143 -4.84 7.74 2.74
CA ARG A 143 -4.04 8.68 3.54
C ARG A 143 -2.85 9.22 2.74
N ILE A 144 -2.48 10.46 2.97
CA ILE A 144 -1.37 11.17 2.30
C ILE A 144 -0.50 11.81 3.40
N ASN A 145 0.79 11.51 3.50
CA ASN A 145 1.69 11.99 4.57
C ASN A 145 3.02 12.52 4.04
#